data_AF-A0A4P6KSB4-F1
#
_entry.id   AF-A0A4P6KSB4-F1
#
_cell.length_a   1.000
_cell.length_b   1.000
_cell.length_c   1.000
_cell.angle_alpha   90.00
_cell.angle_beta   90.00
_cell.angle_gamma   90.00
#
_symmetry.space_group_name_H-M   'P 1'
#
loop_
_entity.id
_entity.type
_entity.pdbx_description
1 polymer ?
#
loop_
_entity_poly.entity_id
_entity_poly.type
_entity_poly.pdbx_seq_one_letter_code
_entity_poly.pdbx_strand_id
1 'polypeptide(L)'
;MNIEEVIRFLGLPAQSREFDEYLTAHGISHRPEFKETPVDDINIEAAGLSLVFDSANIYESMYGTLQEQGSMIFSSLQVYSAANDSGFQQYGGPLPYGLSFESTPMEAMTIFGTPTVKYTFSEEPSYVWHDYNGNTIGVTFLGEEKGISWLELSRAEKEPPEQMDFD
;
A
#
# COMPACT_ATOMS: atom_id res chain seq x y z
N MET A 1 13.94 -5.92 1.32
CA MET A 1 12.57 -6.19 1.81
C MET A 1 11.75 -6.83 0.71
N ASN A 2 11.17 -7.99 0.98
CA ASN A 2 10.24 -8.68 0.07
C ASN A 2 8.79 -8.30 0.42
N ILE A 3 7.96 -8.00 -0.59
CA ILE A 3 6.55 -7.62 -0.38
C ILE A 3 5.80 -8.65 0.48
N GLU A 4 5.90 -9.95 0.18
CA GLU A 4 5.20 -11.02 0.89
C GLU A 4 5.61 -11.16 2.35
N GLU A 5 6.82 -10.73 2.71
CA GLU A 5 7.28 -10.69 4.10
C GLU A 5 6.71 -9.48 4.83
N VAL A 6 6.78 -8.30 4.19
CA VAL A 6 6.34 -7.02 4.78
C VAL A 6 4.85 -7.04 5.07
N ILE A 7 4.02 -7.49 4.12
CA ILE A 7 2.55 -7.44 4.27
C ILE A 7 2.02 -8.34 5.41
N ARG A 8 2.84 -9.27 5.94
CA ARG A 8 2.47 -10.08 7.11
C ARG A 8 2.31 -9.25 8.37
N PHE A 9 2.96 -8.08 8.41
CA PHE A 9 2.89 -7.15 9.54
C PHE A 9 1.69 -6.19 9.45
N LEU A 10 0.87 -6.25 8.40
CA LEU A 10 -0.32 -5.40 8.29
C LEU A 10 -1.22 -5.55 9.52
N GLY A 11 -1.62 -4.40 10.08
CA GLY A 11 -2.40 -4.30 11.30
C GLY A 11 -1.62 -4.46 12.60
N LEU A 12 -0.29 -4.41 12.55
CA LEU A 12 0.58 -4.34 13.74
C LEU A 12 1.20 -2.94 13.88
N PRO A 13 1.47 -2.50 15.11
CA PRO A 13 2.29 -1.31 15.33
C PRO A 13 3.77 -1.57 15.00
N ALA A 14 4.51 -0.54 14.60
CA ALA A 14 5.94 -0.64 14.31
C ALA A 14 6.78 -1.10 15.51
N GLN A 15 6.24 -0.96 16.74
CA GLN A 15 6.85 -1.38 17.99
C GLN A 15 6.53 -2.84 18.37
N SER A 16 5.68 -3.53 17.60
CA SER A 16 5.47 -4.97 17.78
C SER A 16 6.81 -5.68 17.61
N ARG A 17 7.17 -6.56 18.55
CA ARG A 17 8.52 -7.13 18.64
C ARG A 17 9.03 -7.70 17.31
N GLU A 18 8.23 -8.51 16.63
CA GLU A 18 8.65 -9.16 15.39
C GLU A 18 8.80 -8.16 14.23
N PHE A 19 7.94 -7.13 14.21
CA PHE A 19 8.01 -6.10 13.18
C PHE A 19 9.18 -5.14 13.43
N ASP A 20 9.42 -4.76 14.69
CA ASP A 20 10.56 -3.95 15.10
C ASP A 20 11.89 -4.63 14.76
N GLU A 21 12.00 -5.94 15.03
CA GLU A 21 13.15 -6.77 14.64
C GLU A 21 13.32 -6.78 13.11
N TYR A 22 12.23 -6.94 12.35
CA TYR A 22 12.25 -6.93 10.88
C TYR A 22 12.73 -5.59 10.30
N LEU A 23 12.20 -4.47 10.82
CA LEU A 23 12.59 -3.12 10.41
C LEU A 23 14.08 -2.87 10.74
N THR A 24 14.51 -3.25 11.95
CA THR A 24 15.90 -3.10 12.40
C THR A 24 16.86 -3.92 11.53
N ALA A 25 16.50 -5.16 11.18
CA ALA A 25 17.31 -6.01 10.30
C ALA A 25 17.50 -5.41 8.89
N HIS A 26 16.59 -4.54 8.47
CA HIS A 26 16.67 -3.79 7.21
C HIS A 26 17.29 -2.40 7.36
N GLY A 27 17.88 -2.08 8.52
CA GLY A 27 18.55 -0.81 8.76
C GLY A 27 17.60 0.37 8.98
N ILE A 28 16.32 0.11 9.20
CA ILE A 28 15.32 1.13 9.46
C ILE A 28 15.30 1.38 10.97
N SER A 29 15.75 2.57 11.39
CA SER A 29 15.77 2.96 12.80
C SER A 29 14.59 3.84 13.20
N HIS A 30 13.93 4.49 12.23
CA HIS A 30 12.76 5.32 12.50
C HIS A 30 11.54 4.44 12.81
N ARG A 31 10.74 4.86 13.80
CA ARG A 31 9.46 4.25 14.15
C ARG A 31 8.38 5.34 14.13
N PRO A 32 7.26 5.10 13.43
CA PRO A 32 6.10 5.97 13.45
C PRO A 32 5.62 6.23 14.88
N GLU A 33 5.35 7.51 15.15
CA GLU A 33 4.86 7.99 16.44
C GLU A 33 3.74 8.99 16.19
N PHE A 34 2.63 8.83 16.90
CA PHE A 34 1.53 9.78 16.80
C PHE A 34 1.95 11.16 17.33
N LYS A 35 1.98 12.16 16.44
CA LYS A 35 2.35 13.56 16.74
C LYS A 35 1.26 14.52 16.27
N GLU A 36 0.00 14.19 16.59
CA GLU A 36 -1.20 14.91 16.13
C GLU A 36 -1.49 14.78 14.61
N THR A 37 -0.52 14.35 13.81
CA THR A 37 -0.74 13.88 12.44
C THR A 37 -1.24 12.44 12.49
N PRO A 38 -2.37 12.12 11.86
CA PRO A 38 -3.00 10.82 12.00
C PRO A 38 -2.45 9.76 11.02
N VAL A 39 -1.49 10.15 10.17
CA VAL A 39 -0.78 9.29 9.22
C VAL A 39 0.71 9.60 9.33
N ASP A 40 1.56 8.58 9.26
CA ASP A 40 3.02 8.70 9.19
C ASP A 40 3.57 7.59 8.30
N ASP A 41 4.69 7.85 7.63
CA ASP A 41 5.23 6.97 6.59
C ASP A 41 6.70 6.64 6.86
N ILE A 42 7.08 5.37 6.68
CA ILE A 42 8.48 4.99 6.53
C ILE A 42 8.80 4.89 5.04
N ASN A 43 9.40 5.95 4.50
CA ASN A 43 9.86 5.99 3.12
C ASN A 43 11.23 5.33 2.96
N ILE A 44 11.31 4.35 2.07
CA ILE A 44 12.54 3.64 1.71
C ILE A 44 12.77 3.89 0.22
N GLU A 45 13.08 5.15 -0.12
CA GLU A 45 13.18 5.64 -1.50
C GLU A 45 14.09 4.78 -2.37
N ALA A 46 15.26 4.38 -1.87
CA ALA A 46 16.22 3.53 -2.58
C ALA A 46 15.70 2.11 -2.85
N ALA A 47 14.67 1.65 -2.14
CA ALA A 47 14.03 0.36 -2.35
C ALA A 47 12.71 0.46 -3.12
N GLY A 48 12.18 1.67 -3.38
CA GLY A 48 10.88 1.83 -4.03
C GLY A 48 9.70 1.43 -3.17
N LEU A 49 9.79 1.59 -1.85
CA LEU A 49 8.76 1.18 -0.89
C LEU A 49 8.41 2.32 0.08
N SER A 50 7.13 2.53 0.33
CA SER A 50 6.64 3.30 1.47
C SER A 50 5.74 2.42 2.34
N LEU A 51 5.98 2.44 3.65
CA LEU A 51 5.13 1.77 4.63
C LEU A 51 4.28 2.83 5.32
N VAL A 52 2.97 2.77 5.10
CA VAL A 52 2.01 3.77 5.59
C VAL A 52 1.44 3.31 6.93
N PHE A 53 1.38 4.21 7.88
CA PHE A 53 0.85 3.95 9.21
C PHE A 53 -0.26 4.91 9.55
N ASP A 54 -1.43 4.37 9.91
CA ASP A 54 -2.55 5.14 10.42
C ASP A 54 -2.53 5.17 11.94
N SER A 55 -3.02 6.26 12.52
CA SER A 55 -3.33 6.30 13.94
C SER A 55 -4.31 5.17 14.31
N ALA A 56 -4.18 4.62 15.52
CA ALA A 56 -5.03 3.54 16.01
C ALA A 56 -6.53 3.75 15.76
N ASN A 57 -7.02 4.98 16.01
CA ASN A 57 -8.43 5.29 15.84
C ASN A 57 -8.89 5.23 14.38
N ILE A 58 -8.06 5.69 13.43
CA ILE A 58 -8.34 5.59 12.00
C ILE A 58 -8.28 4.14 11.55
N TYR A 59 -7.25 3.41 12.00
CA TYR A 59 -7.15 2.00 11.66
C TYR A 59 -8.36 1.19 12.17
N GLU A 60 -8.79 1.40 13.41
CA GLU A 60 -9.92 0.67 13.98
C GLU A 60 -11.25 0.99 13.30
N SER A 61 -11.46 2.23 12.84
CA SER A 61 -12.68 2.59 12.12
C SER A 61 -12.74 1.84 10.78
N MET A 62 -11.65 1.83 10.02
CA MET A 62 -11.58 1.23 8.67
C MET A 62 -11.47 -0.29 8.69
N TYR A 63 -10.60 -0.86 9.52
CA TYR A 63 -10.24 -2.30 9.46
C TYR A 63 -10.75 -3.11 10.66
N GLY A 64 -11.05 -2.47 11.78
CA GLY A 64 -11.56 -3.13 12.99
C GLY A 64 -10.51 -3.28 14.09
N THR A 65 -10.84 -4.11 15.09
CA THR A 65 -10.08 -4.18 16.34
C THR A 65 -8.61 -4.47 16.11
N LEU A 66 -7.76 -3.75 16.85
CA LEU A 66 -6.32 -3.95 16.81
C LEU A 66 -5.92 -5.35 17.27
N GLN A 67 -4.94 -5.94 16.56
CA GLN A 67 -4.29 -7.19 16.97
C GLN A 67 -3.39 -6.97 18.20
N GLU A 68 -2.72 -5.81 18.23
CA GLU A 68 -1.81 -5.40 19.28
C GLU A 68 -1.96 -3.89 19.53
N GLN A 69 -1.78 -3.46 20.78
CA GLN A 69 -1.89 -2.06 21.15
C GLN A 69 -0.71 -1.25 20.61
N GLY A 70 -0.98 -0.09 20.03
CA GLY A 70 0.02 0.87 19.57
C GLY A 70 -0.66 2.15 19.07
N SER A 71 0.09 3.25 18.95
CA SER A 71 -0.47 4.54 18.54
C SER A 71 -0.56 4.71 17.02
N MET A 72 0.35 4.07 16.29
CA MET A 72 0.43 4.06 14.83
C MET A 72 0.49 2.61 14.35
N ILE A 73 -0.39 2.24 13.42
CA ILE A 73 -0.64 0.88 12.95
C ILE A 73 -0.33 0.79 11.48
N PHE A 74 0.47 -0.18 11.07
CA PHE A 74 0.83 -0.39 9.68
C PHE A 74 -0.39 -0.78 8.86
N SER A 75 -0.82 0.11 7.97
CA SER A 75 -2.10 0.00 7.27
C SER A 75 -1.95 -0.37 5.79
N SER A 76 -0.92 0.15 5.11
CA SER A 76 -0.67 -0.21 3.71
C SER A 76 0.81 -0.17 3.32
N LEU A 77 1.14 -0.98 2.31
CA LEU A 77 2.42 -0.96 1.62
C LEU A 77 2.23 -0.34 0.24
N GLN A 78 2.98 0.71 -0.06
CA GLN A 78 3.07 1.30 -1.39
C GLN A 78 4.38 0.91 -2.07
N VAL A 79 4.28 0.54 -3.35
CA VAL A 79 5.39 0.01 -4.15
C VAL A 79 5.48 0.81 -5.45
N TYR A 80 6.64 1.40 -5.72
CA TYR A 80 6.81 2.42 -6.76
C TYR A 80 7.58 1.92 -7.98
N SER A 81 7.16 2.41 -9.14
CA SER A 81 7.93 2.42 -10.39
C SER A 81 8.89 3.60 -10.42
N ALA A 82 10.03 3.46 -11.10
CA ALA A 82 10.92 4.60 -11.35
C ALA A 82 10.27 5.67 -12.25
N ALA A 83 9.20 5.32 -12.98
CA ALA A 83 8.50 6.24 -13.87
C ALA A 83 7.45 7.13 -13.17
N ASN A 84 7.19 6.90 -11.87
CA ASN A 84 6.24 7.69 -11.06
C ASN A 84 6.76 9.12 -10.74
N ASP A 85 8.07 9.37 -10.87
CA ASP A 85 8.73 10.66 -10.56
C ASP A 85 8.55 11.17 -9.10
N SER A 86 8.14 10.31 -8.17
CA SER A 86 8.01 10.62 -6.73
C SER A 86 9.33 10.69 -5.95
N GLY A 87 10.47 10.51 -6.63
CA GLY A 87 11.79 10.40 -5.99
C GLY A 87 12.14 8.99 -5.50
N PHE A 88 11.22 8.03 -5.60
CA PHE A 88 11.49 6.63 -5.32
C PHE A 88 12.20 5.94 -6.49
N GLN A 89 13.12 5.02 -6.18
CA GLN A 89 13.63 4.08 -7.17
C GLN A 89 12.55 3.03 -7.48
N GLN A 90 12.69 2.34 -8.62
CA GLN A 90 11.83 1.20 -8.91
C GLN A 90 12.07 0.08 -7.90
N TYR A 91 11.00 -0.51 -7.37
CA TYR A 91 11.10 -1.73 -6.57
C TYR A 91 11.75 -2.86 -7.39
N GLY A 92 12.83 -3.45 -6.87
CA GLY A 92 13.62 -4.46 -7.58
C GLY A 92 13.12 -5.90 -7.42
N GLY A 93 12.12 -6.16 -6.56
CA GLY A 93 11.57 -7.48 -6.32
C GLY A 93 10.36 -7.80 -7.22
N PRO A 94 9.85 -9.05 -7.18
CA PRO A 94 8.63 -9.42 -7.89
C PRO A 94 7.42 -8.70 -7.29
N LEU A 95 6.52 -8.19 -8.14
CA LEU A 95 5.21 -7.72 -7.71
C LEU A 95 4.27 -8.92 -7.47
N PRO A 96 3.29 -8.80 -6.56
CA PRO A 96 2.37 -9.89 -6.26
C PRO A 96 1.44 -10.20 -7.44
N TYR A 97 0.81 -11.38 -7.39
CA TYR A 97 -0.22 -11.83 -8.34
C TYR A 97 0.25 -11.95 -9.81
N GLY A 98 1.56 -11.96 -10.05
CA GLY A 98 2.14 -12.03 -11.39
C GLY A 98 2.15 -10.70 -12.13
N LEU A 99 1.90 -9.58 -11.45
CA LEU A 99 2.05 -8.25 -12.02
C LEU A 99 3.54 -7.94 -12.31
N SER A 100 3.74 -6.97 -13.19
CA SER A 100 5.02 -6.29 -13.39
C SER A 100 4.76 -4.79 -13.56
N PHE A 101 5.80 -3.96 -13.51
CA PHE A 101 5.63 -2.54 -13.80
C PHE A 101 5.25 -2.26 -15.26
N GLU A 102 5.37 -3.24 -16.16
CA GLU A 102 4.90 -3.15 -17.54
C GLU A 102 3.41 -3.55 -17.67
N SER A 103 2.79 -4.06 -16.60
CA SER A 103 1.41 -4.53 -16.65
C SER A 103 0.42 -3.40 -16.94
N THR A 104 -0.49 -3.69 -17.85
CA THR A 104 -1.55 -2.79 -18.31
C THR A 104 -2.81 -2.90 -17.42
N PRO A 105 -3.73 -1.91 -17.49
CA PRO A 105 -5.03 -2.02 -16.83
C PRO A 105 -5.81 -3.28 -17.23
N MET A 106 -5.72 -3.69 -18.50
CA MET A 106 -6.40 -4.87 -19.01
C MET A 106 -5.85 -6.17 -18.40
N GLU A 107 -4.53 -6.27 -18.21
CA GLU A 107 -3.91 -7.42 -17.54
C GLU A 107 -4.29 -7.47 -16.06
N ALA A 108 -4.28 -6.33 -15.36
CA ALA A 108 -4.75 -6.26 -13.97
C ALA A 108 -6.22 -6.70 -13.85
N MET A 109 -7.10 -6.23 -14.75
CA MET A 109 -8.50 -6.67 -14.79
C MET A 109 -8.66 -8.15 -15.16
N THR A 110 -7.72 -8.75 -15.89
CA THR A 110 -7.72 -10.19 -16.15
C THR A 110 -7.40 -11.00 -14.89
N ILE A 111 -6.52 -10.47 -14.02
CA ILE A 111 -6.10 -11.11 -12.77
C ILE A 111 -7.16 -10.92 -11.66
N PHE A 112 -7.65 -9.70 -11.50
CA PHE A 112 -8.49 -9.30 -10.37
C PHE A 112 -9.98 -9.18 -10.71
N GLY A 113 -10.34 -9.18 -11.99
CA GLY A 113 -11.71 -8.92 -12.44
C GLY A 113 -12.04 -7.42 -12.54
N THR A 114 -13.32 -7.10 -12.46
CA THR A 114 -13.78 -5.69 -12.47
C THR A 114 -13.39 -5.00 -11.16
N PRO A 115 -12.75 -3.82 -11.19
CA PRO A 115 -12.43 -3.09 -9.97
C PRO A 115 -13.70 -2.61 -9.26
N THR A 116 -13.59 -2.48 -7.93
CA THR A 116 -14.63 -1.93 -7.06
C THR A 116 -14.83 -0.43 -7.34
N VAL A 117 -13.73 0.32 -7.46
CA VAL A 117 -13.76 1.75 -7.83
C VAL A 117 -12.67 2.09 -8.83
N LYS A 118 -12.91 3.14 -9.62
CA LYS A 118 -11.98 3.71 -10.59
C LYS A 118 -11.97 5.22 -10.43
N TYR A 119 -10.80 5.83 -10.27
CA TYR A 119 -10.69 7.28 -10.22
C TYR A 119 -9.43 7.73 -10.95
N THR A 120 -9.29 9.04 -11.16
CA THR A 120 -8.09 9.62 -11.77
C THR A 120 -7.38 10.45 -10.72
N PHE A 121 -6.11 10.13 -10.45
CA PHE A 121 -5.24 10.90 -9.58
C PHE A 121 -4.16 11.59 -10.42
N SER A 122 -4.16 12.92 -10.47
CA SER A 122 -3.16 13.69 -11.23
C SER A 122 -3.00 13.22 -12.69
N GLU A 123 -4.13 12.99 -13.39
CA GLU A 123 -4.20 12.46 -14.77
C GLU A 123 -3.85 10.97 -14.94
N GLU A 124 -3.42 10.29 -13.87
CA GLU A 124 -3.16 8.84 -13.86
C GLU A 124 -4.42 8.08 -13.43
N PRO A 125 -4.87 7.06 -14.20
CA PRO A 125 -6.02 6.27 -13.80
C PRO A 125 -5.64 5.26 -12.70
N SER A 126 -6.40 5.27 -11.61
CA SER A 126 -6.26 4.40 -10.45
C SER A 126 -7.46 3.46 -10.34
N TYR A 127 -7.17 2.20 -10.04
CA TYR A 127 -8.13 1.10 -9.98
C TYR A 127 -7.98 0.42 -8.62
N VAL A 128 -9.08 0.17 -7.94
CA VAL A 128 -9.06 -0.49 -6.63
C VAL A 128 -9.93 -1.74 -6.67
N TRP A 129 -9.39 -2.86 -6.22
CA TRP A 129 -10.10 -4.11 -5.99
C TRP A 129 -10.16 -4.38 -4.50
N HIS A 130 -11.36 -4.32 -3.95
CA HIS A 130 -11.62 -4.62 -2.54
C HIS A 130 -11.82 -6.13 -2.32
N ASP A 131 -11.33 -6.63 -1.20
CA ASP A 131 -11.45 -8.02 -0.74
C ASP A 131 -10.94 -9.10 -1.73
N TYR A 132 -9.85 -8.80 -2.45
CA TYR A 132 -9.15 -9.81 -3.22
C TYR A 132 -8.27 -10.67 -2.29
N ASN A 133 -8.76 -11.86 -1.93
CA ASN A 133 -8.13 -12.75 -0.94
C ASN A 133 -7.88 -12.06 0.42
N GLY A 134 -8.83 -11.24 0.90
CA GLY A 134 -8.72 -10.52 2.17
C GLY A 134 -7.89 -9.24 2.13
N ASN A 135 -7.47 -8.79 0.94
CA ASN A 135 -6.70 -7.55 0.75
C ASN A 135 -7.45 -6.56 -0.14
N THR A 136 -7.18 -5.27 0.06
CA THR A 136 -7.47 -4.24 -0.92
C THR A 136 -6.23 -4.02 -1.77
N ILE A 137 -6.40 -4.05 -3.09
CA ILE A 137 -5.34 -3.84 -4.08
C ILE A 137 -5.62 -2.53 -4.82
N GLY A 138 -4.76 -1.53 -4.66
CA GLY A 138 -4.80 -0.30 -5.44
C GLY A 138 -3.73 -0.31 -6.52
N VAL A 139 -4.07 -0.06 -7.78
CA VAL A 139 -3.08 0.09 -8.87
C VAL A 139 -3.32 1.40 -9.58
N THR A 140 -2.30 2.24 -9.61
CA THR A 140 -2.29 3.46 -10.42
C THR A 140 -1.40 3.24 -11.63
N PHE A 141 -1.92 3.55 -12.81
CA PHE A 141 -1.22 3.33 -14.07
C PHE A 141 -0.70 4.66 -14.62
N LEU A 142 0.46 4.59 -15.24
CA LEU A 142 0.98 5.70 -16.04
C LEU A 142 0.02 5.91 -17.23
N GLY A 143 -0.19 7.16 -17.64
CA GLY A 143 -1.05 7.50 -18.78
C GLY A 143 -0.67 6.74 -20.07
N GLU A 144 -1.62 6.57 -20.99
CA GLU A 144 -1.45 5.86 -22.28
C GLU A 144 -0.90 4.41 -22.16
N GLU A 145 -1.40 3.62 -21.20
CA GLU A 145 -1.02 2.21 -21.02
C GLU A 145 0.49 1.98 -20.77
N LYS A 146 1.19 2.98 -20.23
CA LYS A 146 2.66 2.93 -20.00
C LYS A 146 3.08 2.08 -18.79
N GLY A 147 2.20 1.20 -18.31
CA GLY A 147 2.45 0.33 -17.17
C GLY A 147 1.99 0.90 -15.84
N ILE A 148 2.45 0.29 -14.75
CA ILE A 148 2.10 0.67 -13.38
C ILE A 148 2.99 1.81 -12.90
N SER A 149 2.37 2.87 -12.39
CA SER A 149 3.01 3.98 -11.69
C SER A 149 3.36 3.56 -10.26
N TRP A 150 2.37 3.07 -9.52
CA TRP A 150 2.56 2.48 -8.20
C TRP A 150 1.42 1.50 -7.84
N LEU A 151 1.71 0.63 -6.89
CA LEU A 151 0.82 -0.39 -6.34
C LEU A 151 0.65 -0.17 -4.84
N GLU A 152 -0.57 -0.31 -4.33
CA GLU A 152 -0.90 -0.34 -2.91
C GLU A 152 -1.44 -1.70 -2.49
N LEU A 153 -1.00 -2.17 -1.34
CA LEU A 153 -1.49 -3.37 -0.69
C LEU A 153 -1.88 -3.04 0.75
N SER A 154 -3.15 -3.23 1.09
CA SER A 154 -3.66 -3.13 2.45
C SER A 154 -4.58 -4.32 2.76
N ARG A 155 -4.94 -4.48 4.03
CA ARG A 155 -6.04 -5.41 4.38
C ARG A 155 -7.34 -4.91 3.76
N ALA A 156 -8.27 -5.80 3.49
CA ALA A 156 -9.60 -5.36 3.11
C ALA A 156 -10.22 -4.53 4.26
N GLU A 157 -10.67 -3.33 3.94
CA GLU A 157 -11.48 -2.52 4.86
C GLU A 157 -12.82 -3.23 5.14
N LYS A 158 -13.48 -2.88 6.25
CA LYS A 158 -14.79 -3.47 6.61
C LYS A 158 -15.84 -3.25 5.53
N GLU A 159 -15.82 -2.06 4.94
CA GLU A 159 -16.75 -1.65 3.89
C GLU A 159 -15.96 -1.45 2.59
N PRO A 160 -16.55 -1.76 1.43
CA PRO A 160 -15.91 -1.47 0.15
C PRO A 160 -15.77 0.06 -0.03
N PRO A 161 -14.71 0.52 -0.72
CA PRO A 161 -14.60 1.92 -1.08
C PRO A 161 -15.77 2.33 -1.99
N GLU A 162 -16.27 3.55 -1.78
CA GLU A 162 -17.32 4.11 -2.62
C GLU A 162 -16.72 4.85 -3.82
N GLN A 163 -17.36 4.71 -4.98
CA GLN A 163 -16.98 5.46 -6.18
C GLN A 163 -17.24 6.94 -5.92
N MET A 164 -16.17 7.73 -5.79
CA MET A 164 -16.27 9.18 -5.69
C MET A 164 -16.11 9.79 -7.08
N ASP A 165 -17.20 10.35 -7.59
CA ASP A 165 -17.17 11.18 -8.79
C ASP A 165 -16.66 12.57 -8.37
N PHE A 166 -15.39 12.86 -8.64
CA PHE A 166 -14.85 14.21 -8.52
C PHE A 166 -15.23 14.98 -9.79
N ASP A 167 -16.29 15.79 -9.69
CA ASP A 167 -16.72 16.77 -10.71
C ASP A 167 -15.69 17.89 -10.93
#